data_AF-A0A8T0J8H3-F1
#
_entry.id   AF-A0A8T0J8H3-F1
#
_cell.length_a   1.000
_cell.length_b   1.000
_cell.length_c   1.000
_cell.angle_alpha   90.00
_cell.angle_beta   90.00
_cell.angle_gamma   90.00
#
_symmetry.space_group_name_H-M   'P 1'
#
loop_
_entity.id
_entity.type
_entity.pdbx_description
1 polymer ?
#
loop_
_entity_poly.entity_id
_entity_poly.type
_entity_poly.pdbx_seq_one_letter_code
_entity_poly.pdbx_strand_id
1 'polypeptide(L)'
;MRAEMTSFLKKSGSKAGSRNLDKPSTPEEEQAKVAELRAAIGPQTGRLEQFADDACLMRYLRARDWNLKNAEKMLKETLAWRESYKPEDIRWSDIAGESESGKVYRANFKGKKGHTVVVMHPGRQNTTNGHMQIKQLVYFLENAILNLPEGQEQMIWLIDYKGWTMKNTSPLSVVRETASILQNHYPERLHVAIMHNPPRLFEAVWKIVKPFLDPKTFRKVKFVYAKNAESQNILTDLFEDDAVKGIFDDSNEYNFEEYSKMMQEDDQKSVAHWKASGSIKTEAAVAQNGTVPEVGESKIEEAPAAAPLAPSPAAAPVAEVPREAPVAESPVAVAPVTEAEAPKAESPASESEAAAPTAEAPKSPVAEAPKALVAEALAADTQVPEAPKAEVPVVAPVVAPVS
;
A
#
# COMPACT_ATOMS: atom_id res chain seq x y z
N MET A 1 38.65 19.74 -3.98
CA MET A 1 37.31 19.28 -4.41
C MET A 1 36.52 20.36 -5.16
N ARG A 2 37.11 20.95 -6.21
CA ARG A 2 36.44 21.97 -7.05
C ARG A 2 36.77 21.84 -8.54
N ALA A 3 37.36 20.71 -8.95
CA ALA A 3 37.84 20.48 -10.31
C ALA A 3 37.41 19.13 -10.95
N GLU A 4 36.76 18.23 -10.21
CA GLU A 4 36.22 16.98 -10.77
C GLU A 4 34.69 17.00 -10.99
N MET A 5 34.04 18.13 -10.72
CA MET A 5 32.61 18.33 -10.99
C MET A 5 32.34 18.90 -12.39
N THR A 6 33.38 19.10 -13.20
CA THR A 6 33.31 19.83 -14.47
C THR A 6 33.41 18.93 -15.72
N SER A 7 33.52 17.60 -15.56
CA SER A 7 33.55 16.66 -16.70
C SER A 7 32.24 15.88 -16.92
N PHE A 8 31.30 15.90 -15.97
CA PHE A 8 29.96 15.30 -16.14
C PHE A 8 28.90 16.28 -16.67
N LEU A 9 29.26 17.55 -16.90
CA LEU A 9 28.36 18.64 -17.30
C LEU A 9 28.36 18.94 -18.82
N LYS A 10 28.83 18.04 -19.69
CA LYS A 10 28.80 18.25 -21.17
C LYS A 10 27.95 17.24 -21.96
N LYS A 11 27.00 16.56 -21.32
CA LYS A 11 25.99 15.73 -22.00
C LYS A 11 24.53 16.02 -21.63
N SER A 12 24.27 17.16 -20.98
CA SER A 12 22.91 17.69 -20.83
C SER A 12 22.59 18.60 -22.03
N GLY A 13 22.34 17.97 -23.17
CA GLY A 13 21.61 18.62 -24.25
C GLY A 13 20.15 18.76 -23.81
N SER A 14 19.68 20.00 -23.72
CA SER A 14 18.28 20.36 -23.54
C SER A 14 17.39 19.55 -24.50
N LYS A 15 16.64 18.57 -23.98
CA LYS A 15 15.56 17.92 -24.72
C LYS A 15 14.32 18.77 -24.51
N ALA A 16 14.10 19.70 -25.44
CA ALA A 16 12.80 20.31 -25.67
C ALA A 16 11.73 19.20 -25.75
N GLY A 17 10.59 19.41 -25.09
CA GLY A 17 9.54 18.41 -24.90
C GLY A 17 9.19 17.66 -26.18
N SER A 18 9.57 16.38 -26.24
CA SER A 18 9.02 15.45 -27.23
C SER A 18 7.54 15.30 -26.91
N ARG A 19 6.66 15.82 -27.77
CA ARG A 19 5.28 15.34 -27.81
C ARG A 19 5.36 13.82 -27.92
N ASN A 20 4.74 13.10 -26.98
CA ASN A 20 4.63 11.66 -27.06
C ASN A 20 3.64 11.38 -28.21
N LEU A 21 4.17 11.13 -29.42
CA LEU A 21 3.39 10.97 -30.65
C LEU A 21 2.40 9.79 -30.57
N ASP A 22 2.61 8.88 -29.61
CA ASP A 22 1.77 7.70 -29.39
C ASP A 22 0.60 7.95 -28.43
N LYS A 23 0.51 9.13 -27.81
CA LYS A 23 -0.59 9.45 -26.88
C LYS A 23 -1.85 9.81 -27.68
N PRO A 24 -2.96 9.07 -27.54
CA PRO A 24 -4.22 9.41 -28.17
C PRO A 24 -4.76 10.75 -27.67
N SER A 25 -5.43 11.46 -28.56
CA SER A 25 -6.02 12.78 -28.35
C SER A 25 -7.55 12.76 -28.40
N THR A 26 -8.17 11.67 -28.86
CA THR A 26 -9.63 11.48 -28.88
C THR A 26 -10.06 10.16 -28.24
N PRO A 27 -11.31 10.04 -27.75
CA PRO A 27 -11.84 8.78 -27.23
C PRO A 27 -11.78 7.61 -28.22
N GLU A 28 -11.96 7.88 -29.51
CA GLU A 28 -11.87 6.87 -30.57
C GLU A 28 -10.44 6.34 -30.71
N GLU A 29 -9.43 7.20 -30.61
CA GLU A 29 -8.02 6.79 -30.60
C GLU A 29 -7.66 6.03 -29.32
N GLU A 30 -8.22 6.41 -28.16
CA GLU A 30 -8.07 5.63 -26.93
C GLU A 30 -8.64 4.22 -27.10
N GLN A 31 -9.83 4.10 -27.68
CA GLN A 31 -10.48 2.82 -27.92
C GLN A 31 -9.72 1.97 -28.95
N ALA A 32 -9.12 2.59 -29.97
CA ALA A 32 -8.24 1.90 -30.91
C ALA A 32 -7.02 1.29 -30.19
N LYS A 33 -6.41 2.03 -29.26
CA LYS A 33 -5.29 1.52 -28.43
C LYS A 33 -5.72 0.39 -27.51
N VAL A 34 -6.93 0.44 -26.94
CA VAL A 34 -7.51 -0.67 -26.17
C VAL A 34 -7.66 -1.91 -27.05
N ALA A 35 -8.18 -1.76 -28.28
CA ALA A 35 -8.31 -2.87 -29.22
C ALA A 35 -6.95 -3.47 -29.63
N GLU A 36 -5.93 -2.63 -29.90
CA GLU A 36 -4.55 -3.06 -30.15
C GLU A 36 -3.99 -3.86 -28.98
N LEU A 37 -4.16 -3.37 -27.75
CA LEU A 37 -3.67 -4.07 -26.55
C LEU A 37 -4.40 -5.39 -26.34
N ARG A 38 -5.72 -5.42 -26.51
CA ARG A 38 -6.53 -6.65 -26.44
C ARG A 38 -6.04 -7.70 -27.42
N ALA A 39 -5.76 -7.30 -28.66
CA ALA A 39 -5.21 -8.21 -29.67
C ALA A 39 -3.80 -8.70 -29.27
N ALA A 40 -2.95 -7.83 -28.73
CA ALA A 40 -1.57 -8.17 -28.35
C ALA A 40 -1.47 -9.12 -27.14
N ILE A 41 -2.38 -9.01 -26.17
CA ILE A 41 -2.44 -9.95 -25.04
C ILE A 41 -3.01 -11.31 -25.41
N GLY A 42 -3.72 -11.39 -26.54
CA GLY A 42 -4.36 -12.62 -27.00
C GLY A 42 -5.63 -12.97 -26.22
N PRO A 43 -6.37 -14.00 -26.65
CA PRO A 43 -7.61 -14.41 -26.00
C PRO A 43 -7.35 -14.86 -24.56
N GLN A 44 -8.19 -14.39 -23.64
CA GLN A 44 -8.24 -14.84 -22.25
C GLN A 44 -9.49 -15.70 -22.05
N THR A 45 -9.54 -16.47 -20.97
CA THR A 45 -10.69 -17.32 -20.64
C THR A 45 -11.11 -17.13 -19.18
N GLY A 46 -12.37 -17.45 -18.89
CA GLY A 46 -12.94 -17.44 -17.55
C GLY A 46 -12.76 -16.09 -16.84
N ARG A 47 -12.25 -16.12 -15.62
CA ARG A 47 -12.07 -14.91 -14.80
C ARG A 47 -11.05 -13.91 -15.37
N LEU A 48 -10.06 -14.38 -16.13
CA LEU A 48 -9.08 -13.49 -16.76
C LEU A 48 -9.70 -12.70 -17.92
N GLU A 49 -10.64 -13.29 -18.66
CA GLU A 49 -11.44 -12.56 -19.68
C GLU A 49 -12.28 -11.46 -19.02
N GLN A 50 -12.94 -11.78 -17.90
CA GLN A 50 -13.70 -10.79 -17.12
C GLN A 50 -12.82 -9.68 -16.54
N PHE A 51 -11.64 -10.02 -16.03
CA PHE A 51 -10.70 -9.03 -15.48
C PHE A 51 -10.14 -8.10 -16.56
N ALA A 52 -9.87 -8.62 -17.76
CA ALA A 52 -9.27 -7.89 -18.88
C ALA A 52 -10.31 -7.11 -19.73
N ASP A 53 -11.23 -6.43 -19.04
CA ASP A 53 -12.21 -5.53 -19.65
C ASP A 53 -11.58 -4.24 -20.22
N ASP A 54 -12.36 -3.46 -20.97
CA ASP A 54 -11.87 -2.24 -21.62
C ASP A 54 -11.28 -1.25 -20.61
N ALA A 55 -11.92 -1.08 -19.46
CA ALA A 55 -11.46 -0.22 -18.37
C ALA A 55 -10.10 -0.69 -17.83
N CYS A 56 -9.90 -1.99 -17.66
CA CYS A 56 -8.64 -2.58 -17.27
C CYS A 56 -7.54 -2.27 -18.27
N LEU A 57 -7.75 -2.59 -19.54
CA LEU A 57 -6.77 -2.31 -20.59
C LEU A 57 -6.40 -0.83 -20.65
N MET A 58 -7.39 0.05 -20.48
CA MET A 58 -7.21 1.49 -20.40
C MET A 58 -6.27 1.91 -19.26
N ARG A 59 -6.41 1.32 -18.06
CA ARG A 59 -5.51 1.60 -16.92
C ARG A 59 -4.07 1.21 -17.22
N TYR A 60 -3.84 0.05 -17.84
CA TYR A 60 -2.49 -0.41 -18.20
C TYR A 60 -1.84 0.48 -19.27
N LEU A 61 -2.61 0.94 -20.26
CA LEU A 61 -2.14 1.91 -21.25
C LEU A 61 -1.76 3.24 -20.60
N ARG A 62 -2.64 3.81 -19.76
CA ARG A 62 -2.38 5.07 -19.05
C ARG A 62 -1.16 4.99 -18.14
N ALA A 63 -0.97 3.87 -17.44
CA ALA A 63 0.15 3.62 -16.54
C ALA A 63 1.50 3.45 -17.26
N ARG A 64 1.49 3.23 -18.58
CA ARG A 64 2.69 3.11 -19.41
C ARG A 64 2.75 4.19 -20.50
N ASP A 65 2.10 5.33 -20.23
CA ASP A 65 2.05 6.50 -21.12
C ASP A 65 1.72 6.14 -22.57
N TRP A 66 0.76 5.22 -22.73
CA TRP A 66 0.25 4.70 -24.01
C TRP A 66 1.27 3.92 -24.85
N ASN A 67 2.40 3.52 -24.25
CA ASN A 67 3.34 2.62 -24.89
C ASN A 67 2.78 1.19 -24.90
N LEU A 68 2.32 0.74 -26.07
CA LEU A 68 1.67 -0.55 -26.26
C LEU A 68 2.49 -1.73 -25.76
N LYS A 69 3.79 -1.80 -26.10
CA LYS A 69 4.68 -2.91 -25.71
C LYS A 69 4.87 -3.00 -24.20
N ASN A 70 5.04 -1.85 -23.54
CA ASN A 70 5.21 -1.80 -22.10
C ASN A 70 3.90 -2.13 -21.37
N ALA A 71 2.75 -1.66 -21.88
CA ALA A 71 1.44 -1.99 -21.35
C ALA A 71 1.12 -3.49 -21.52
N GLU A 72 1.40 -4.06 -22.70
CA GLU A 72 1.26 -5.49 -22.99
C GLU A 72 2.08 -6.33 -22.02
N LYS A 73 3.37 -6.01 -21.86
CA LYS A 73 4.25 -6.72 -20.92
C LYS A 73 3.68 -6.70 -19.50
N MET A 74 3.34 -5.51 -19.00
CA MET A 74 2.83 -5.33 -17.65
C MET A 74 1.50 -6.07 -17.43
N LEU A 75 0.59 -6.04 -18.41
CA LEU A 75 -0.69 -6.73 -18.32
C LEU A 75 -0.52 -8.25 -18.36
N LYS A 76 0.34 -8.79 -19.22
CA LYS A 76 0.68 -10.22 -19.24
C LYS A 76 1.26 -10.70 -17.91
N GLU A 77 2.15 -9.90 -17.31
CA GLU A 77 2.71 -10.18 -15.98
C GLU A 77 1.60 -10.20 -14.90
N THR A 78 0.63 -9.28 -14.96
CA THR A 78 -0.52 -9.31 -14.04
C THR A 78 -1.42 -10.50 -14.27
N LEU A 79 -1.72 -10.87 -15.52
CA LEU A 79 -2.57 -12.02 -15.81
C LEU A 79 -1.95 -13.31 -15.24
N ALA A 80 -0.64 -13.51 -15.44
CA ALA A 80 0.10 -14.62 -14.83
C ALA A 80 0.14 -14.56 -13.29
N TRP A 81 0.29 -13.36 -12.72
CA TRP A 81 0.21 -13.17 -11.27
C TRP A 81 -1.18 -13.51 -10.73
N ARG A 82 -2.27 -13.11 -11.39
CA ARG A 82 -3.64 -13.43 -10.96
C ARG A 82 -3.93 -14.92 -11.06
N GLU A 83 -3.46 -15.59 -12.11
CA GLU A 83 -3.61 -17.04 -12.27
C GLU A 83 -2.91 -17.82 -11.15
N SER A 84 -1.73 -17.35 -10.72
CA SER A 84 -0.96 -17.98 -9.64
C SER A 84 -1.46 -17.60 -8.24
N TYR A 85 -1.57 -16.30 -7.95
CA TYR A 85 -1.90 -15.74 -6.63
C TYR A 85 -3.39 -15.81 -6.30
N LYS A 86 -4.28 -15.78 -7.32
CA LYS A 86 -5.75 -15.87 -7.20
C LYS A 86 -6.35 -14.89 -6.18
N PRO A 87 -6.14 -13.57 -6.34
CA PRO A 87 -6.64 -12.59 -5.40
C PRO A 87 -8.18 -12.65 -5.25
N GLU A 88 -8.90 -13.03 -6.30
CA GLU A 88 -10.35 -13.25 -6.27
C GLU A 88 -10.82 -14.45 -5.40
N ASP A 89 -9.92 -15.34 -5.00
CA ASP A 89 -10.25 -16.51 -4.17
C ASP A 89 -9.98 -16.28 -2.67
N ILE A 90 -9.36 -15.16 -2.31
CA ILE A 90 -9.14 -14.80 -0.90
C ILE A 90 -10.49 -14.52 -0.24
N ARG A 91 -10.73 -15.09 0.94
CA ARG A 91 -11.93 -14.92 1.75
C ARG A 91 -11.59 -14.28 3.09
N TRP A 92 -12.61 -13.75 3.76
CA TRP A 92 -12.48 -13.21 5.12
C TRP A 92 -11.85 -14.23 6.07
N SER A 93 -12.25 -15.49 5.99
CA SER A 93 -11.68 -16.57 6.82
C SER A 93 -10.17 -16.76 6.65
N ASP A 94 -9.59 -16.38 5.51
CA ASP A 94 -8.14 -16.44 5.30
C ASP A 94 -7.39 -15.37 6.09
N ILE A 95 -8.00 -14.20 6.30
CA ILE A 95 -7.33 -12.98 6.78
C ILE A 95 -7.95 -12.39 8.05
N ALA A 96 -8.95 -13.05 8.63
CA ALA A 96 -9.68 -12.58 9.80
C ALA A 96 -8.74 -12.33 10.99
N GLY A 97 -7.88 -13.30 11.34
CA GLY A 97 -6.90 -13.15 12.42
C GLY A 97 -5.90 -12.00 12.19
N GLU A 98 -5.50 -11.80 10.93
CA GLU A 98 -4.63 -10.69 10.53
C GLU A 98 -5.34 -9.32 10.69
N SER A 99 -6.67 -9.32 10.70
CA SER A 99 -7.55 -8.13 10.71
C SER A 99 -8.14 -7.80 12.08
N GLU A 100 -7.90 -8.61 13.12
CA GLU A 100 -8.45 -8.44 14.47
C GLU A 100 -8.24 -7.03 15.04
N SER A 101 -7.08 -6.41 14.80
CA SER A 101 -6.76 -5.09 15.33
C SER A 101 -7.32 -3.92 14.52
N GLY A 102 -8.00 -4.18 13.39
CA GLY A 102 -8.47 -3.12 12.48
C GLY A 102 -7.33 -2.29 11.88
N LYS A 103 -6.13 -2.86 11.72
CA LYS A 103 -4.96 -2.15 11.15
C LYS A 103 -5.10 -1.81 9.66
N VAL A 104 -5.91 -2.57 8.93
CA VAL A 104 -6.30 -2.29 7.55
C VAL A 104 -7.76 -2.71 7.43
N TYR A 105 -8.59 -1.85 6.84
CA TYR A 105 -9.98 -2.19 6.54
C TYR A 105 -10.55 -1.29 5.44
N ARG A 106 -11.59 -1.74 4.73
CA ARG A 106 -12.43 -0.87 3.90
C ARG A 106 -13.47 -0.19 4.78
N ALA A 107 -13.56 1.14 4.74
CA ALA A 107 -14.60 1.88 5.44
C ALA A 107 -16.01 1.54 4.91
N ASN A 108 -17.02 1.74 5.75
CA ASN A 108 -18.43 1.60 5.40
C ASN A 108 -19.03 2.87 4.75
N PHE A 109 -18.26 3.96 4.69
CA PHE A 109 -18.61 5.18 3.98
C PHE A 109 -17.77 5.36 2.71
N LYS A 110 -18.14 6.36 1.90
CA LYS A 110 -17.48 6.72 0.65
C LYS A 110 -17.04 8.18 0.69
N GLY A 111 -16.06 8.53 -0.13
CA GLY A 111 -15.80 9.93 -0.44
C GLY A 111 -16.98 10.57 -1.21
N LYS A 112 -17.03 11.90 -1.25
CA LYS A 112 -18.10 12.68 -1.90
C LYS A 112 -18.38 12.30 -3.36
N LYS A 113 -17.38 11.76 -4.06
CA LYS A 113 -17.46 11.30 -5.46
C LYS A 113 -17.61 9.77 -5.59
N GLY A 114 -18.03 9.09 -4.53
CA GLY A 114 -18.31 7.65 -4.52
C GLY A 114 -17.09 6.74 -4.39
N HIS A 115 -15.87 7.28 -4.32
CA HIS A 115 -14.65 6.49 -4.08
C HIS A 115 -14.79 5.68 -2.80
N THR A 116 -14.46 4.38 -2.85
CA THR A 116 -14.26 3.59 -1.64
C THR A 116 -13.04 4.09 -0.87
N VAL A 117 -13.02 3.83 0.43
CA VAL A 117 -11.93 4.25 1.33
C VAL A 117 -11.31 3.03 1.96
N VAL A 118 -10.00 2.88 1.80
CA VAL A 118 -9.20 1.90 2.54
C VAL A 118 -8.49 2.64 3.66
N VAL A 119 -8.80 2.28 4.89
CA VAL A 119 -8.22 2.84 6.10
C VAL A 119 -7.07 1.96 6.56
N MET A 120 -5.97 2.59 6.97
CA MET A 120 -4.78 1.91 7.48
C MET A 120 -4.32 2.59 8.77
N HIS A 121 -4.11 1.81 9.81
CA HIS A 121 -3.52 2.24 11.08
C HIS A 121 -2.21 1.46 11.32
N PRO A 122 -1.06 1.94 10.80
CA PRO A 122 0.23 1.29 11.02
C PRO A 122 0.57 1.08 12.50
N GLY A 123 0.06 1.92 13.40
CA GLY A 123 0.22 1.77 14.85
C GLY A 123 -0.46 0.55 15.47
N ARG A 124 -1.43 -0.06 14.76
CA ARG A 124 -2.21 -1.23 15.21
C ARG A 124 -1.66 -2.56 14.69
N GLN A 125 -0.41 -2.61 14.23
CA GLN A 125 0.22 -3.86 13.76
C GLN A 125 0.22 -4.92 14.86
N ASN A 126 -0.44 -6.06 14.60
CA ASN A 126 -0.62 -7.17 15.54
C ASN A 126 0.15 -8.44 15.16
N THR A 127 0.73 -8.52 13.96
CA THR A 127 1.43 -9.72 13.47
C THR A 127 2.77 -9.41 12.82
N THR A 128 3.57 -10.45 12.61
CA THR A 128 4.89 -10.38 11.95
C THR A 128 4.96 -11.13 10.63
N ASN A 129 3.91 -11.87 10.26
CA ASN A 129 3.88 -12.67 9.04
C ASN A 129 3.62 -11.76 7.83
N GLY A 130 4.70 -11.40 7.12
CA GLY A 130 4.65 -10.54 5.95
C GLY A 130 3.73 -11.03 4.83
N HIS A 131 3.67 -12.35 4.60
CA HIS A 131 2.78 -12.91 3.58
C HIS A 131 1.30 -12.69 3.94
N MET A 132 0.94 -12.83 5.22
CA MET A 132 -0.43 -12.55 5.67
C MET A 132 -0.77 -11.06 5.60
N GLN A 133 0.18 -10.18 5.91
CA GLN A 133 0.01 -8.73 5.75
C GLN A 133 -0.30 -8.35 4.29
N ILE A 134 0.43 -8.95 3.35
CA ILE A 134 0.22 -8.74 1.92
C ILE A 134 -1.13 -9.32 1.46
N LYS A 135 -1.46 -10.55 1.89
CA LYS A 135 -2.74 -11.19 1.58
C LYS A 135 -3.92 -10.36 2.09
N GLN A 136 -3.83 -9.82 3.31
CA GLN A 136 -4.83 -8.90 3.88
C GLN A 136 -4.97 -7.63 3.03
N LEU A 137 -3.86 -6.99 2.66
CA LEU A 137 -3.92 -5.79 1.83
C LEU A 137 -4.59 -6.08 0.49
N VAL A 138 -4.18 -7.16 -0.20
CA VAL A 138 -4.77 -7.55 -1.49
C VAL A 138 -6.27 -7.83 -1.35
N TYR A 139 -6.68 -8.53 -0.29
CA TYR A 139 -8.10 -8.75 0.01
C TYR A 139 -8.89 -7.44 0.09
N PHE A 140 -8.40 -6.47 0.86
CA PHE A 140 -9.07 -5.17 0.99
C PHE A 140 -9.03 -4.34 -0.29
N LEU A 141 -7.99 -4.47 -1.12
CA LEU A 141 -7.95 -3.82 -2.44
C LEU A 141 -9.01 -4.39 -3.39
N GLU A 142 -9.10 -5.72 -3.51
CA GLU A 142 -10.12 -6.36 -4.35
C GLU A 142 -11.53 -6.05 -3.84
N ASN A 143 -11.75 -6.11 -2.52
CA ASN A 143 -13.01 -5.74 -1.90
C ASN A 143 -13.38 -4.27 -2.14
N ALA A 144 -12.41 -3.34 -2.01
CA ALA A 144 -12.61 -1.93 -2.28
C ALA A 144 -12.94 -1.66 -3.75
N ILE A 145 -12.32 -2.41 -4.69
CA ILE A 145 -12.59 -2.33 -6.13
C ILE A 145 -14.01 -2.80 -6.45
N LEU A 146 -14.42 -3.96 -5.93
CA LEU A 146 -15.75 -4.52 -6.17
C LEU A 146 -16.89 -3.65 -5.62
N ASN A 147 -16.59 -2.75 -4.69
CA ASN A 147 -17.56 -1.85 -4.09
C ASN A 147 -17.48 -0.42 -4.64
N LEU A 148 -16.71 -0.17 -5.70
CA LEU A 148 -16.77 1.10 -6.43
C LEU A 148 -18.11 1.21 -7.19
N PRO A 149 -18.68 2.42 -7.29
CA PRO A 149 -19.83 2.65 -8.17
C PRO A 149 -19.42 2.50 -9.64
N GLU A 150 -20.40 2.27 -10.50
CA GLU A 150 -20.17 2.19 -11.95
C GLU A 150 -19.49 3.46 -12.47
N GLY A 151 -18.52 3.30 -13.37
CA GLY A 151 -17.72 4.40 -13.92
C GLY A 151 -16.63 4.95 -12.99
N GLN A 152 -16.53 4.47 -11.75
CA GLN A 152 -15.44 4.83 -10.84
C GLN A 152 -14.38 3.73 -10.78
N GLU A 153 -13.11 4.11 -10.92
CA GLU A 153 -12.00 3.15 -10.97
C GLU A 153 -11.03 3.26 -9.79
N GLN A 154 -11.14 4.35 -9.02
CA GLN A 154 -10.15 4.74 -8.03
C GLN A 154 -10.68 4.70 -6.59
N MET A 155 -9.78 4.45 -5.65
CA MET A 155 -10.05 4.43 -4.21
C MET A 155 -9.22 5.49 -3.48
N ILE A 156 -9.69 5.89 -2.30
CA ILE A 156 -8.95 6.77 -1.39
C ILE A 156 -8.26 5.91 -0.34
N TRP A 157 -7.00 6.21 -0.04
CA TRP A 157 -6.31 5.63 1.11
C TRP A 157 -6.25 6.65 2.23
N LEU A 158 -6.61 6.23 3.43
CA LEU A 158 -6.55 7.06 4.64
C LEU A 158 -5.65 6.35 5.64
N ILE A 159 -4.47 6.92 5.88
CA ILE A 159 -3.42 6.30 6.68
C ILE A 159 -3.23 7.15 7.94
N ASP A 160 -3.62 6.62 9.09
CA ASP A 160 -3.49 7.30 10.37
C ASP A 160 -2.32 6.74 11.17
N TYR A 161 -1.33 7.60 11.44
CA TYR A 161 -0.07 7.22 12.08
C TYR A 161 -0.12 7.24 13.60
N LYS A 162 -1.30 7.39 14.21
CA LYS A 162 -1.46 7.30 15.66
C LYS A 162 -0.90 5.96 16.17
N GLY A 163 -0.05 6.03 17.19
CA GLY A 163 0.60 4.86 17.80
C GLY A 163 1.70 4.21 16.94
N TRP A 164 2.03 4.74 15.77
CA TRP A 164 3.12 4.22 14.96
C TRP A 164 4.49 4.46 15.62
N THR A 165 5.35 3.46 15.57
CA THR A 165 6.73 3.47 16.04
C THR A 165 7.62 2.61 15.12
N MET A 166 8.94 2.70 15.27
CA MET A 166 9.85 1.81 14.54
C MET A 166 9.67 0.33 14.92
N LYS A 167 9.11 0.02 16.10
CA LYS A 167 8.91 -1.36 16.58
C LYS A 167 7.74 -2.08 15.90
N ASN A 168 6.71 -1.33 15.50
CA ASN A 168 5.51 -1.87 14.84
C ASN A 168 5.51 -1.60 13.33
N THR A 169 6.69 -1.26 12.78
CA THR A 169 6.89 -1.10 11.33
C THR A 169 7.10 -2.45 10.66
N SER A 170 6.39 -2.70 9.56
CA SER A 170 6.60 -3.90 8.77
C SER A 170 8.03 -3.99 8.23
N PRO A 171 8.61 -5.20 8.13
CA PRO A 171 9.96 -5.37 7.57
C PRO A 171 10.07 -4.77 6.17
N LEU A 172 11.25 -4.27 5.83
CA LEU A 172 11.48 -3.60 4.54
C LEU A 172 11.25 -4.53 3.34
N SER A 173 11.38 -5.85 3.51
CA SER A 173 11.00 -6.84 2.48
C SER A 173 9.50 -6.76 2.16
N VAL A 174 8.65 -6.75 3.18
CA VAL A 174 7.18 -6.65 3.05
C VAL A 174 6.79 -5.34 2.38
N VAL A 175 7.42 -4.23 2.78
CA VAL A 175 7.20 -2.91 2.18
C VAL A 175 7.56 -2.91 0.68
N ARG A 176 8.69 -3.50 0.31
CA ARG A 176 9.11 -3.60 -1.10
C ARG A 176 8.18 -4.49 -1.92
N GLU A 177 7.78 -5.63 -1.37
CA GLU A 177 6.87 -6.54 -2.06
C GLU A 177 5.49 -5.91 -2.24
N THR A 178 4.97 -5.24 -1.21
CA THR A 178 3.74 -4.44 -1.29
C THR A 178 3.84 -3.37 -2.38
N ALA A 179 4.93 -2.59 -2.41
CA ALA A 179 5.15 -1.59 -3.44
C ALA A 179 5.19 -2.19 -4.85
N SER A 180 5.85 -3.35 -5.01
CA SER A 180 5.89 -4.08 -6.28
C SER A 180 4.48 -4.50 -6.73
N ILE A 181 3.69 -5.12 -5.85
CA ILE A 181 2.32 -5.55 -6.17
C ILE A 181 1.46 -4.36 -6.60
N LEU A 182 1.51 -3.26 -5.85
CA LEU A 182 0.72 -2.06 -6.15
C LEU A 182 1.11 -1.43 -7.49
N GLN A 183 2.42 -1.31 -7.76
CA GLN A 183 2.93 -0.68 -8.98
C GLN A 183 2.74 -1.55 -10.23
N ASN A 184 2.80 -2.88 -10.08
CA ASN A 184 2.77 -3.81 -11.20
C ASN A 184 1.38 -4.37 -11.50
N HIS A 185 0.54 -4.55 -10.47
CA HIS A 185 -0.74 -5.27 -10.61
C HIS A 185 -1.99 -4.42 -10.34
N TYR A 186 -1.84 -3.25 -9.70
CA TYR A 186 -2.93 -2.31 -9.41
C TYR A 186 -2.72 -0.90 -10.02
N PRO A 187 -2.38 -0.78 -11.32
CA PRO A 187 -2.15 0.52 -11.95
C PRO A 187 -3.38 1.42 -11.89
N GLU A 188 -3.15 2.72 -11.72
CA GLU A 188 -4.16 3.79 -11.77
C GLU A 188 -5.33 3.66 -10.78
N ARG A 189 -5.21 2.81 -9.74
CA ARG A 189 -6.26 2.59 -8.73
C ARG A 189 -6.30 3.64 -7.60
N LEU A 190 -5.23 4.38 -7.35
CA LEU A 190 -5.20 5.38 -6.30
C LEU A 190 -5.79 6.72 -6.77
N HIS A 191 -6.82 7.22 -6.09
CA HIS A 191 -7.33 8.59 -6.27
C HIS A 191 -6.43 9.58 -5.51
N VAL A 192 -6.34 9.38 -4.19
CA VAL A 192 -5.55 10.18 -3.25
C VAL A 192 -5.17 9.31 -2.05
N ALA A 193 -3.95 9.50 -1.53
CA ALA A 193 -3.51 8.92 -0.26
C ALA A 193 -3.37 10.04 0.77
N ILE A 194 -4.16 9.97 1.83
CA ILE A 194 -4.14 10.89 2.96
C ILE A 194 -3.24 10.30 4.05
N MET A 195 -2.18 11.02 4.38
CA MET A 195 -1.27 10.74 5.48
C MET A 195 -1.68 11.61 6.66
N HIS A 196 -2.40 11.04 7.62
CA HIS A 196 -2.89 11.76 8.79
C HIS A 196 -1.90 11.65 9.96
N ASN A 197 -1.50 12.81 10.49
CA ASN A 197 -0.49 12.98 11.54
C ASN A 197 0.78 12.11 11.36
N PRO A 198 1.38 12.03 10.16
CA PRO A 198 2.59 11.24 10.00
C PRO A 198 3.72 11.84 10.84
N PRO A 199 4.64 10.99 11.37
CA PRO A 199 5.80 11.47 12.10
C PRO A 199 6.60 12.47 11.25
N ARG A 200 7.15 13.53 11.86
CA ARG A 200 7.86 14.61 11.13
C ARG A 200 8.99 14.12 10.21
N LEU A 201 9.59 12.96 10.52
CA LEU A 201 10.58 12.33 9.66
C LEU A 201 10.02 11.98 8.27
N PHE A 202 8.74 11.63 8.17
CA PHE A 202 8.11 11.29 6.89
C PHE A 202 8.06 12.45 5.92
N GLU A 203 7.90 13.70 6.35
CA GLU A 203 7.97 14.84 5.44
C GLU A 203 9.37 15.03 4.85
N ALA A 204 10.41 14.80 5.66
CA ALA A 204 11.79 14.85 5.21
C ALA A 204 12.10 13.72 4.22
N VAL A 205 11.68 12.48 4.55
CA VAL A 205 11.77 11.33 3.65
C VAL A 205 10.96 11.57 2.37
N TRP A 206 9.78 12.19 2.46
CA TRP A 206 8.93 12.48 1.31
C TRP A 206 9.59 13.43 0.30
N LYS A 207 10.32 14.43 0.80
CA LYS A 207 11.13 15.34 -0.03
C LYS A 207 12.27 14.60 -0.76
N ILE A 208 12.82 13.56 -0.14
CA ILE A 208 13.91 12.74 -0.71
C ILE A 208 13.36 11.72 -1.73
N VAL A 209 12.19 11.13 -1.51
CA VAL A 209 11.59 10.14 -2.46
C VAL A 209 10.97 10.78 -3.70
N LYS A 210 10.70 12.09 -3.67
CA LYS A 210 10.11 12.85 -4.79
C LYS A 210 10.77 12.58 -6.16
N PRO A 211 12.10 12.50 -6.32
CA PRO A 211 12.74 12.26 -7.63
C PRO A 211 12.52 10.84 -8.16
N PHE A 212 12.11 9.90 -7.31
CA PHE A 212 11.96 8.47 -7.64
C PHE A 212 10.51 8.07 -7.89
N LEU A 213 9.55 8.94 -7.58
CA LEU A 213 8.12 8.72 -7.84
C LEU A 213 7.70 9.45 -9.12
N ASP A 214 6.82 8.81 -9.89
CA ASP A 214 6.16 9.48 -11.00
C ASP A 214 5.44 10.76 -10.48
N PRO A 215 5.50 11.88 -11.21
CA PRO A 215 4.84 13.12 -10.81
C PRO A 215 3.33 13.00 -10.52
N LYS A 216 2.60 12.10 -11.20
CA LYS A 216 1.17 11.87 -10.95
C LYS A 216 0.99 11.26 -9.56
N THR A 217 1.74 10.21 -9.24
CA THR A 217 1.72 9.52 -7.94
C THR A 217 2.12 10.46 -6.81
N PHE A 218 3.18 11.26 -7.00
CA PHE A 218 3.62 12.22 -5.99
C PHE A 218 2.53 13.23 -5.61
N ARG A 219 1.74 13.72 -6.58
CA ARG A 219 0.66 14.70 -6.34
C ARG A 219 -0.55 14.13 -5.61
N LYS A 220 -0.73 12.80 -5.66
CA LYS A 220 -1.83 12.08 -5.01
C LYS A 220 -1.61 11.89 -3.51
N VAL A 221 -0.40 12.05 -2.99
CA VAL A 221 -0.13 11.97 -1.55
C VAL A 221 -0.34 13.32 -0.88
N LYS A 222 -1.15 13.35 0.17
CA LYS A 222 -1.53 14.55 0.91
C LYS A 222 -1.25 14.35 2.39
N PHE A 223 -0.66 15.35 3.02
CA PHE A 223 -0.35 15.35 4.45
C PHE A 223 -1.40 16.17 5.17
N VAL A 224 -2.02 15.57 6.20
CA VAL A 224 -3.08 16.19 6.99
C VAL A 224 -2.69 16.13 8.46
N TYR A 225 -2.80 17.26 9.16
CA TYR A 225 -2.42 17.39 10.57
C TYR A 225 -3.60 17.89 11.40
N ALA A 226 -3.91 17.20 12.50
CA ALA A 226 -5.06 17.51 13.35
C ALA A 226 -5.06 18.96 13.88
N LYS A 227 -3.88 19.55 14.07
CA LYS A 227 -3.71 20.92 14.59
C LYS A 227 -3.51 21.99 13.51
N ASN A 228 -3.68 21.64 12.23
CA ASN A 228 -3.52 22.57 11.10
C ASN A 228 -4.82 22.62 10.29
N ALA A 229 -5.60 23.69 10.48
CA ALA A 229 -6.90 23.89 9.84
C ALA A 229 -6.83 23.89 8.30
N GLU A 230 -5.78 24.47 7.71
CA GLU A 230 -5.62 24.48 6.24
C GLU A 230 -5.48 23.05 5.69
N SER A 231 -4.70 22.21 6.37
CA SER A 231 -4.56 20.81 5.96
C SER A 231 -5.84 19.99 6.18
N GLN A 232 -6.69 20.38 7.13
CA GLN A 232 -7.99 19.72 7.38
C GLN A 232 -8.98 19.98 6.24
N ASN A 233 -8.88 21.11 5.53
CA ASN A 233 -9.74 21.38 4.36
C ASN A 233 -9.64 20.27 3.30
N ILE A 234 -8.50 19.58 3.20
CA ILE A 234 -8.32 18.43 2.29
C ILE A 234 -9.31 17.31 2.63
N LEU A 235 -9.58 17.06 3.91
CA LEU A 235 -10.56 16.05 4.33
C LEU A 235 -11.98 16.51 3.99
N THR A 236 -12.34 17.75 4.31
CA THR A 236 -13.66 18.32 4.00
C THR A 236 -13.92 18.38 2.50
N ASP A 237 -12.91 18.56 1.65
CA ASP A 237 -13.06 18.50 0.19
C ASP A 237 -13.39 17.09 -0.32
N LEU A 238 -12.93 16.05 0.39
CA LEU A 238 -13.04 14.65 -0.02
C LEU A 238 -14.21 13.92 0.63
N PHE A 239 -14.60 14.32 1.83
CA PHE A 239 -15.54 13.61 2.70
C PHE A 239 -16.60 14.54 3.27
N GLU A 240 -17.74 13.94 3.66
CA GLU A 240 -18.66 14.60 4.59
C GLU A 240 -18.01 14.64 5.98
N ASP A 241 -18.10 15.78 6.69
CA ASP A 241 -17.27 16.07 7.87
C ASP A 241 -17.38 15.01 8.98
N ASP A 242 -18.57 14.43 9.18
CA ASP A 242 -18.81 13.43 10.22
C ASP A 242 -18.28 12.03 9.86
N ALA A 243 -18.10 11.73 8.57
CA ALA A 243 -17.76 10.38 8.12
C ALA A 243 -16.33 9.96 8.52
N VAL A 244 -15.39 10.91 8.50
CA VAL A 244 -13.97 10.65 8.78
C VAL A 244 -13.57 10.96 10.21
N LYS A 245 -14.35 11.79 10.92
CA LYS A 245 -14.02 12.22 12.29
C LYS A 245 -13.83 11.02 13.23
N GLY A 246 -14.76 10.06 13.15
CA GLY A 246 -14.74 8.84 13.97
C GLY A 246 -13.53 7.93 13.79
N ILE A 247 -12.79 8.07 12.68
CA ILE A 247 -11.55 7.32 12.44
C ILE A 247 -10.40 7.88 13.30
N PHE A 248 -10.33 9.20 13.45
CA PHE A 248 -9.16 9.87 14.03
C PHE A 248 -9.25 10.08 15.55
N ASP A 249 -10.47 10.18 16.08
CA ASP A 249 -10.72 10.38 17.51
C ASP A 249 -11.08 9.08 18.25
N ASP A 250 -11.01 7.94 17.57
CA ASP A 250 -11.43 6.60 18.03
C ASP A 250 -12.90 6.53 18.49
N SER A 251 -13.75 7.52 18.15
CA SER A 251 -15.18 7.47 18.50
C SER A 251 -15.97 6.46 17.68
N ASN A 252 -15.41 5.96 16.58
CA ASN A 252 -15.93 4.84 15.81
C ASN A 252 -14.96 3.65 15.92
N GLU A 253 -15.01 2.99 17.07
CA GLU A 253 -14.13 1.85 17.37
C GLU A 253 -14.40 0.71 16.38
N TYR A 254 -13.32 0.14 15.85
CA TYR A 254 -13.40 -1.01 14.95
C TYR A 254 -13.97 -2.22 15.72
N ASN A 255 -15.21 -2.60 15.41
CA ASN A 255 -15.83 -3.79 15.95
C ASN A 255 -15.56 -5.00 15.02
N PHE A 256 -14.69 -5.91 15.46
CA PHE A 256 -14.24 -7.04 14.65
C PHE A 256 -15.40 -7.98 14.26
N GLU A 257 -16.33 -8.26 15.18
CA GLU A 257 -17.45 -9.17 14.94
C GLU A 257 -18.46 -8.59 13.93
N GLU A 258 -18.82 -7.32 14.07
CA GLU A 258 -19.72 -6.63 13.13
C GLU A 258 -19.06 -6.49 11.76
N TYR A 259 -17.77 -6.13 11.74
CA TYR A 259 -17.01 -6.00 10.51
C TYR A 259 -16.85 -7.35 9.79
N SER A 260 -16.64 -8.43 10.54
CA SER A 260 -16.56 -9.80 10.01
C SER A 260 -17.82 -10.20 9.25
N LYS A 261 -19.01 -9.87 9.78
CA LYS A 261 -20.29 -10.15 9.11
C LYS A 261 -20.39 -9.43 7.77
N MET A 262 -20.06 -8.14 7.75
CA MET A 262 -20.03 -7.35 6.50
C MET A 262 -19.08 -7.96 5.46
N MET A 263 -17.91 -8.45 5.89
CA MET A 263 -16.92 -9.05 4.99
C MET A 263 -17.33 -10.41 4.46
N GLN A 264 -18.03 -11.21 5.26
CA GLN A 264 -18.63 -12.45 4.78
C GLN A 264 -19.73 -12.21 3.73
N GLU A 265 -20.52 -11.15 3.86
CA GLU A 265 -21.49 -10.76 2.83
C GLU A 265 -20.79 -10.32 1.54
N ASP A 266 -19.71 -9.55 1.64
CA ASP A 266 -18.96 -9.14 0.47
C ASP A 266 -18.18 -10.29 -0.19
N ASP A 267 -17.76 -11.30 0.56
CA ASP A 267 -17.21 -12.53 -0.02
C ASP A 267 -18.24 -13.22 -0.93
N GLN A 268 -19.52 -13.23 -0.53
CA GLN A 268 -20.60 -13.76 -1.37
C GLN A 268 -20.77 -12.93 -2.65
N LYS A 269 -20.70 -11.60 -2.55
CA LYS A 269 -20.73 -10.71 -3.72
C LYS A 269 -19.56 -10.96 -4.66
N SER A 270 -18.36 -11.12 -4.12
CA SER A 270 -17.14 -11.45 -4.89
C SER A 270 -17.30 -12.79 -5.61
N VAL A 271 -17.76 -13.82 -4.90
CA VAL A 271 -18.04 -15.13 -5.49
C VAL A 271 -19.07 -15.04 -6.61
N ALA A 272 -20.17 -14.29 -6.42
CA ALA A 272 -21.18 -14.09 -7.45
C ALA A 272 -20.61 -13.37 -8.68
N HIS A 273 -19.85 -12.29 -8.47
CA HIS A 273 -19.21 -11.52 -9.53
C HIS A 273 -18.29 -12.39 -10.40
N TRP A 274 -17.43 -13.20 -9.77
CA TRP A 274 -16.45 -14.03 -10.47
C TRP A 274 -16.98 -15.39 -10.94
N LYS A 275 -18.18 -15.81 -10.52
CA LYS A 275 -18.88 -16.98 -11.08
C LYS A 275 -19.64 -16.65 -12.36
N ALA A 276 -20.15 -15.42 -12.50
CA ALA A 276 -20.92 -15.02 -13.68
C ALA A 276 -20.16 -15.17 -15.01
N SER A 277 -18.82 -15.17 -14.98
CA SER A 277 -17.95 -15.38 -16.16
C SER A 277 -17.66 -16.84 -16.51
N GLY A 278 -17.99 -17.80 -15.63
CA GLY A 278 -17.75 -19.22 -15.86
C GLY A 278 -18.83 -19.94 -16.68
N SER A 279 -19.97 -19.30 -16.95
CA SER A 279 -21.15 -19.96 -17.52
C SER A 279 -21.56 -19.50 -18.93
N ILE A 280 -20.72 -18.78 -19.68
CA ILE A 280 -21.03 -18.42 -21.07
C ILE A 280 -19.84 -18.73 -21.99
N LYS A 281 -19.88 -19.94 -22.59
CA LYS A 281 -19.47 -20.33 -23.96
C LYS A 281 -19.28 -21.86 -24.05
N THR A 282 -20.32 -22.62 -23.74
CA THR A 282 -20.50 -23.98 -24.29
C THR A 282 -21.97 -24.07 -24.66
N GLU A 283 -22.26 -24.61 -25.85
CA GLU A 283 -23.58 -24.71 -26.48
C GLU A 283 -24.02 -23.53 -27.36
N ALA A 284 -23.22 -23.19 -28.37
CA ALA A 284 -23.76 -22.67 -29.64
C ALA A 284 -22.81 -22.95 -30.82
N ALA A 285 -22.23 -24.14 -30.91
CA ALA A 285 -21.41 -24.51 -32.09
C ALA A 285 -21.23 -26.01 -32.34
N VAL A 286 -22.11 -26.92 -31.90
CA VAL A 286 -22.16 -28.30 -32.44
C VAL A 286 -23.59 -28.82 -32.35
N ALA A 287 -24.41 -28.51 -33.36
CA ALA A 287 -25.68 -29.20 -33.58
C ALA A 287 -25.95 -29.37 -35.07
N GLN A 288 -25.03 -30.02 -35.78
CA GLN A 288 -25.32 -30.77 -37.00
C GLN A 288 -24.40 -32.00 -37.06
N ASN A 289 -24.80 -33.07 -36.40
CA ASN A 289 -24.84 -34.43 -36.93
C ASN A 289 -25.10 -35.39 -35.77
N GLY A 290 -26.27 -36.04 -35.82
CA GLY A 290 -26.65 -37.03 -34.84
C GLY A 290 -25.82 -38.30 -34.98
N THR A 291 -25.43 -38.87 -33.86
CA THR A 291 -25.58 -40.29 -33.58
C THR A 291 -25.36 -40.50 -32.08
N VAL A 292 -26.32 -41.13 -31.42
CA VAL A 292 -26.20 -41.60 -30.02
C VAL A 292 -25.35 -42.87 -30.02
N PRO A 293 -24.46 -43.03 -29.03
CA PRO A 293 -24.42 -44.34 -28.37
C PRO A 293 -24.42 -44.24 -26.83
N GLU A 294 -25.37 -44.99 -26.28
CA GLU A 294 -25.30 -45.93 -25.15
C GLU A 294 -24.46 -45.61 -23.89
N VAL A 295 -25.17 -45.66 -22.76
CA VAL A 295 -24.70 -45.53 -21.39
C VAL A 295 -23.87 -46.76 -21.00
N GLY A 296 -22.62 -46.53 -20.59
CA GLY A 296 -21.78 -47.50 -19.89
C GLY A 296 -21.34 -46.95 -18.54
N GLU A 297 -21.83 -47.54 -17.46
CA GLU A 297 -21.38 -47.26 -16.09
C GLU A 297 -19.90 -47.65 -15.92
N SER A 298 -19.05 -46.73 -15.47
CA SER A 298 -17.76 -47.11 -14.87
C SER A 298 -17.31 -46.12 -13.79
N LYS A 299 -17.33 -46.64 -12.56
CA LYS A 299 -16.42 -46.47 -11.43
C LYS A 299 -15.64 -45.14 -11.30
N ILE A 300 -15.95 -44.43 -10.21
CA ILE A 300 -15.12 -43.37 -9.62
C ILE A 300 -13.82 -44.01 -9.12
N GLU A 301 -12.69 -43.56 -9.63
CA GLU A 301 -11.36 -43.82 -9.09
C GLU A 301 -10.80 -42.51 -8.50
N GLU A 302 -10.38 -42.59 -7.25
CA GLU A 302 -9.95 -41.50 -6.38
C GLU A 302 -8.59 -40.94 -6.86
N ALA A 303 -8.49 -39.63 -7.03
CA ALA A 303 -7.24 -38.97 -7.46
C ALA A 303 -6.18 -39.01 -6.34
N PRO A 304 -4.90 -39.29 -6.64
CA PRO A 304 -3.85 -39.24 -5.62
C PRO A 304 -3.50 -37.80 -5.24
N ALA A 305 -3.16 -37.63 -3.96
CA ALA A 305 -2.80 -36.37 -3.32
C ALA A 305 -1.68 -35.62 -4.07
N ALA A 306 -1.86 -34.29 -4.19
CA ALA A 306 -0.88 -33.39 -4.76
C ALA A 306 0.44 -33.41 -3.96
N ALA A 307 1.54 -33.65 -4.66
CA ALA A 307 2.90 -33.54 -4.15
C ALA A 307 3.28 -32.06 -3.84
N PRO A 308 4.18 -31.81 -2.89
CA PRO A 308 4.57 -30.46 -2.49
C PRO A 308 5.32 -29.72 -3.62
N LEU A 309 5.02 -28.41 -3.72
CA LEU A 309 5.63 -27.45 -4.64
C LEU A 309 7.17 -27.44 -4.52
N ALA A 310 7.85 -27.65 -5.65
CA ALA A 310 9.28 -27.44 -5.77
C ALA A 310 9.62 -25.93 -5.71
N PRO A 311 10.76 -25.54 -5.11
CA PRO A 311 11.18 -24.14 -5.08
C PRO A 311 11.56 -23.63 -6.47
N SER A 312 11.10 -22.41 -6.78
CA SER A 312 11.45 -21.66 -7.99
C SER A 312 12.97 -21.42 -8.08
N PRO A 313 13.59 -21.53 -9.27
CA PRO A 313 15.04 -21.40 -9.40
C PRO A 313 15.50 -19.97 -9.12
N ALA A 314 16.50 -19.88 -8.24
CA ALA A 314 17.20 -18.65 -7.89
C ALA A 314 17.80 -17.97 -9.13
N ALA A 315 17.67 -16.64 -9.17
CA ALA A 315 18.36 -15.80 -10.13
C ALA A 315 19.89 -16.01 -10.03
N ALA A 316 20.55 -16.07 -11.19
CA ALA A 316 21.98 -16.26 -11.36
C ALA A 316 22.84 -15.23 -10.59
N PRO A 317 24.08 -15.58 -10.18
CA PRO A 317 24.91 -14.74 -9.33
C PRO A 317 25.47 -13.54 -10.09
N VAL A 318 25.41 -12.36 -9.48
CA VAL A 318 26.12 -11.16 -9.93
C VAL A 318 27.55 -11.21 -9.40
N ALA A 319 28.52 -10.96 -10.28
CA ALA A 319 29.95 -11.07 -10.04
C ALA A 319 30.46 -10.20 -8.86
N GLU A 320 31.37 -10.77 -8.07
CA GLU A 320 32.14 -10.10 -7.01
C GLU A 320 33.03 -8.98 -7.57
N VAL A 321 32.97 -7.82 -6.92
CA VAL A 321 33.95 -6.73 -7.08
C VAL A 321 34.97 -6.84 -5.93
N PRO A 322 36.29 -6.74 -6.18
CA PRO A 322 37.31 -6.99 -5.15
C PRO A 322 37.31 -5.94 -4.03
N ARG A 323 37.62 -6.40 -2.81
CA ARG A 323 37.83 -5.57 -1.60
C ARG A 323 39.13 -4.77 -1.72
N GLU A 324 39.05 -3.45 -1.56
CA GLU A 324 40.21 -2.62 -1.19
C GLU A 324 40.26 -2.36 0.33
N ALA A 325 41.49 -2.31 0.86
CA ALA A 325 41.85 -2.20 2.27
C ALA A 325 41.62 -0.79 2.86
N PRO A 326 41.59 -0.60 4.19
CA PRO A 326 41.10 0.63 4.81
C PRO A 326 42.15 1.74 4.80
N VAL A 327 41.73 2.96 4.47
CA VAL A 327 42.53 4.18 4.62
C VAL A 327 42.03 4.96 5.83
N ALA A 328 42.97 5.37 6.68
CA ALA A 328 42.79 5.99 7.99
C ALA A 328 42.03 7.32 7.95
N GLU A 329 41.19 7.54 8.97
CA GLU A 329 40.50 8.81 9.23
C GLU A 329 41.46 9.90 9.74
N SER A 330 41.18 11.14 9.37
CA SER A 330 41.67 12.34 10.05
C SER A 330 40.51 13.34 10.23
N PRO A 331 40.41 14.02 11.37
CA PRO A 331 39.20 14.74 11.76
C PRO A 331 39.10 16.11 11.07
N VAL A 332 37.91 16.47 10.60
CA VAL A 332 37.59 17.83 10.13
C VAL A 332 36.94 18.60 11.27
N ALA A 333 37.57 19.72 11.63
CA ALA A 333 37.14 20.66 12.66
C ALA A 333 35.83 21.38 12.31
N VAL A 334 34.98 21.57 13.31
CA VAL A 334 33.76 22.38 13.25
C VAL A 334 34.10 23.84 13.60
N ALA A 335 33.78 24.77 12.70
CA ALA A 335 33.87 26.21 12.97
C ALA A 335 32.54 26.75 13.57
N PRO A 336 32.58 27.75 14.47
CA PRO A 336 31.40 28.25 15.16
C PRO A 336 30.59 29.23 14.29
N VAL A 337 29.27 29.20 14.46
CA VAL A 337 28.31 30.13 13.84
C VAL A 337 28.22 31.38 14.70
N THR A 338 28.51 32.55 14.11
CA THR A 338 28.33 33.86 14.72
C THR A 338 26.89 34.36 14.62
N GLU A 339 26.40 34.91 15.72
CA GLU A 339 25.16 35.68 15.89
C GLU A 339 25.07 36.85 14.90
N ALA A 340 23.90 37.06 14.31
CA ALA A 340 23.59 38.24 13.51
C ALA A 340 22.52 39.08 14.19
N GLU A 341 22.89 40.34 14.39
CA GLU A 341 22.21 41.46 15.04
C GLU A 341 20.95 41.91 14.28
N ALA A 342 19.91 42.34 15.00
CA ALA A 342 18.68 42.89 14.46
C ALA A 342 18.77 44.43 14.29
N PRO A 343 18.16 45.04 13.26
CA PRO A 343 17.96 46.48 13.24
C PRO A 343 16.55 46.91 13.71
N LYS A 344 16.53 47.85 14.66
CA LYS A 344 15.48 48.88 14.91
C LYS A 344 15.58 49.96 13.81
N ALA A 345 14.62 50.83 13.48
CA ALA A 345 13.21 51.08 13.77
C ALA A 345 12.79 52.24 12.81
N GLU A 346 11.49 52.40 12.49
CA GLU A 346 10.90 53.74 12.31
C GLU A 346 9.36 53.70 12.37
N SER A 347 8.78 54.66 13.08
CA SER A 347 7.35 54.87 13.37
C SER A 347 6.79 56.01 12.48
N PRO A 348 5.46 56.16 12.35
CA PRO A 348 4.72 57.18 13.14
C PRO A 348 3.36 56.65 13.69
N ALA A 349 2.98 56.93 14.95
CA ALA A 349 2.08 58.02 15.44
C ALA A 349 0.70 58.08 14.74
N SER A 350 -0.48 58.12 15.36
CA SER A 350 -0.91 58.55 16.72
C SER A 350 -2.38 58.14 17.05
N GLU A 351 -2.72 58.10 18.36
CA GLU A 351 -4.01 58.37 19.07
C GLU A 351 -5.24 57.42 18.90
N SER A 352 -6.07 57.08 19.91
CA SER A 352 -6.28 57.49 21.33
C SER A 352 -7.08 56.44 22.16
N GLU A 353 -6.95 56.53 23.51
CA GLU A 353 -7.91 56.18 24.62
C GLU A 353 -8.52 54.76 24.78
N ALA A 354 -8.76 54.16 25.95
CA ALA A 354 -8.55 54.47 27.37
C ALA A 354 -8.80 53.20 28.25
N ALA A 355 -8.25 53.23 29.47
CA ALA A 355 -8.67 52.60 30.74
C ALA A 355 -8.56 51.07 30.99
N ALA A 356 -7.73 50.73 31.99
CA ALA A 356 -7.67 49.46 32.74
C ALA A 356 -8.63 49.49 33.97
N PRO A 357 -8.78 48.42 34.80
CA PRO A 357 -7.70 47.99 35.70
C PRO A 357 -7.56 46.46 35.96
N THR A 358 -6.29 46.06 36.10
CA THR A 358 -5.65 45.07 37.02
C THR A 358 -6.42 43.88 37.60
N ALA A 359 -5.82 42.68 37.42
CA ALA A 359 -5.63 41.72 38.51
C ALA A 359 -4.33 40.90 38.29
N GLU A 360 -3.49 40.91 39.30
CA GLU A 360 -2.17 40.28 39.45
C GLU A 360 -2.34 38.87 40.06
N ALA A 361 -1.67 37.83 39.56
CA ALA A 361 -0.60 37.04 40.23
C ALA A 361 -0.66 35.57 39.74
N PRO A 362 0.33 34.68 40.03
CA PRO A 362 1.78 34.86 40.09
C PRO A 362 2.55 33.90 39.13
N LYS A 363 3.82 34.20 38.89
CA LYS A 363 4.83 33.34 38.26
C LYS A 363 5.45 32.37 39.26
N SER A 364 5.76 31.13 38.82
CA SER A 364 6.99 30.36 39.10
C SER A 364 6.86 28.92 38.56
N PRO A 365 7.94 28.15 38.37
CA PRO A 365 9.21 28.52 37.74
C PRO A 365 9.57 27.57 36.58
N VAL A 366 10.54 28.02 35.79
CA VAL A 366 11.26 27.24 34.78
C VAL A 366 12.04 26.12 35.48
N ALA A 367 11.81 24.88 35.04
CA ALA A 367 12.72 23.76 35.31
C ALA A 367 13.45 23.43 34.00
N GLU A 368 14.72 23.79 34.00
CA GLU A 368 15.74 23.48 33.01
C GLU A 368 16.05 21.97 33.08
N ALA A 369 15.97 21.27 31.95
CA ALA A 369 16.43 19.87 31.82
C ALA A 369 17.54 19.81 30.76
N PRO A 370 18.62 19.03 31.00
CA PRO A 370 19.89 19.21 30.32
C PRO A 370 19.93 18.58 28.92
N LYS A 371 20.68 19.21 28.03
CA LYS A 371 21.12 18.68 26.73
C LYS A 371 22.23 17.65 26.93
N ALA A 372 21.98 16.40 26.54
CA ALA A 372 22.90 15.38 26.01
C ALA A 372 22.06 14.09 25.89
N LEU A 373 22.09 13.24 24.86
CA LEU A 373 23.24 12.69 24.16
C LEU A 373 22.71 12.02 22.87
N VAL A 374 23.31 12.34 21.73
CA VAL A 374 23.23 11.54 20.50
C VAL A 374 24.61 10.93 20.30
N ALA A 375 24.62 9.63 19.95
CA ALA A 375 25.76 8.77 19.58
C ALA A 375 26.53 8.11 20.74
N GLU A 376 26.23 6.82 20.99
CA GLU A 376 27.14 5.66 20.87
C GLU A 376 26.54 4.44 21.58
N ALA A 377 26.39 3.32 20.85
CA ALA A 377 26.43 1.95 21.40
C ALA A 377 26.42 0.94 20.25
N LEU A 378 27.56 0.84 19.55
CA LEU A 378 28.00 -0.41 18.92
C LEU A 378 29.04 -1.01 19.88
N ALA A 379 28.95 -2.33 20.08
CA ALA A 379 29.81 -3.21 20.88
C ALA A 379 29.54 -3.28 22.41
N ALA A 380 28.84 -4.33 22.83
CA ALA A 380 29.22 -5.12 24.00
C ALA A 380 28.71 -6.56 23.85
N ASP A 381 29.62 -7.48 24.12
CA ASP A 381 29.58 -8.93 23.92
C ASP A 381 28.87 -9.67 25.07
N THR A 382 28.39 -10.88 24.76
CA THR A 382 28.07 -12.03 25.63
C THR A 382 27.62 -11.83 27.09
N GLN A 383 26.35 -12.16 27.38
CA GLN A 383 26.01 -13.26 28.30
C GLN A 383 24.52 -13.65 28.19
N VAL A 384 24.27 -14.92 27.88
CA VAL A 384 22.93 -15.55 27.85
C VAL A 384 22.59 -16.03 29.26
N PRO A 385 21.45 -15.65 29.86
CA PRO A 385 20.92 -16.38 31.01
C PRO A 385 20.07 -17.56 30.53
N GLU A 386 20.44 -18.75 31.00
CA GLU A 386 19.77 -20.03 30.78
C GLU A 386 18.35 -20.02 31.40
N ALA A 387 17.34 -20.42 30.62
CA ALA A 387 15.95 -20.52 31.09
C ALA A 387 15.73 -21.84 31.87
N PRO A 388 14.91 -21.84 32.94
CA PRO A 388 14.65 -23.05 33.71
C PRO A 388 13.78 -24.04 32.93
N LYS A 389 14.19 -25.31 32.92
CA LYS A 389 13.45 -26.43 32.33
C LYS A 389 12.14 -26.66 33.10
N ALA A 390 11.01 -26.60 32.39
CA ALA A 390 9.72 -27.04 32.91
C ALA A 390 9.65 -28.57 32.87
N GLU A 391 9.44 -29.20 34.03
CA GLU A 391 9.14 -30.63 34.16
C GLU A 391 7.73 -30.93 33.61
N VAL A 392 7.64 -31.94 32.76
CA VAL A 392 6.38 -32.49 32.26
C VAL A 392 5.90 -33.56 33.27
N PRO A 393 4.68 -33.47 33.83
CA PRO A 393 4.19 -34.50 34.72
C PRO A 393 3.79 -35.75 33.94
N VAL A 394 4.32 -36.90 34.39
CA VAL A 394 4.01 -38.24 33.90
C VAL A 394 2.59 -38.62 34.32
N VAL A 395 1.71 -38.83 33.35
CA VAL A 395 0.35 -39.35 33.57
C VAL A 395 0.41 -40.88 33.65
N ALA A 396 0.02 -41.45 34.79
CA ALA A 396 -0.12 -42.89 35.00
C ALA A 396 -1.41 -43.42 34.32
N PRO A 397 -1.41 -44.68 33.81
CA PRO A 397 -2.56 -45.23 33.10
C PRO A 397 -3.69 -45.65 34.06
N VAL A 398 -4.92 -45.25 33.72
CA VAL A 398 -6.16 -45.64 34.41
C VAL A 398 -6.50 -47.09 34.03
N VAL A 399 -6.54 -47.97 35.03
CA VAL A 399 -7.06 -49.33 34.91
C VAL A 399 -8.58 -49.29 35.18
N ALA A 400 -9.37 -49.77 34.22
CA ALA A 400 -10.82 -49.93 34.37
C ALA A 400 -11.14 -51.18 35.22
N PRO A 401 -12.12 -51.12 36.15
CA PRO A 401 -12.57 -52.31 36.84
C PRO A 401 -13.62 -53.07 36.02
N VAL A 402 -13.41 -54.37 35.94
CA VAL A 402 -14.39 -55.39 35.54
C VAL A 402 -15.24 -55.72 36.77
N SER A 403 -16.57 -55.54 36.67
CA SER A 403 -17.64 -56.42 37.20
C SER A 403 -19.00 -55.84 36.85
#